data_AF-A0A956X6S8-F1
#
_entry.id   AF-A0A956X6S8-F1
#
_cell.length_a   1.000
_cell.length_b   1.000
_cell.length_c   1.000
_cell.angle_alpha   90.00
_cell.angle_beta   90.00
_cell.angle_gamma   90.00
#
_symmetry.space_group_name_H-M   'P 1'
#
loop_
_entity.id
_entity.type
_entity.pdbx_description
1 polymer ?
#
loop_
_entity_poly.entity_id
_entity_poly.type
_entity_poly.pdbx_seq_one_letter_code
_entity_poly.pdbx_strand_id
1 'polypeptide(L)'
;MKFKEWLLKQKERKDSVGTLARALADVDPRKFGRDSRRRKPDEHRRWARIVTRYGTMAHVQAFNQAWREFSKTQASREKTA
;
A
#
# COMPACT_ATOMS: atom_id res chain seq x y z
N MET A 1 -10.99 4.34 -3.74
CA MET A 1 -9.71 4.40 -4.51
C MET A 1 -8.81 3.30 -3.96
N LYS A 2 -8.04 2.57 -4.78
CA LYS A 2 -7.19 1.50 -4.24
C LYS A 2 -5.88 2.04 -3.67
N PHE A 3 -5.28 1.33 -2.72
CA PHE A 3 -4.00 1.75 -2.13
C PHE A 3 -2.90 1.86 -3.19
N LYS A 4 -2.85 0.93 -4.16
CA LYS A 4 -1.85 0.99 -5.25
C LYS A 4 -1.96 2.28 -6.05
N GLU A 5 -3.17 2.66 -6.43
CA GLU A 5 -3.42 3.87 -7.22
C GLU A 5 -3.05 5.12 -6.43
N TRP A 6 -3.34 5.14 -5.12
CA TRP A 6 -2.96 6.25 -4.25
C TRP A 6 -1.44 6.33 -4.09
N LEU A 7 -0.78 5.19 -3.86
CA LEU A 7 0.65 5.09 -3.67
C LEU A 7 1.41 5.53 -4.93
N LEU A 8 0.93 5.18 -6.13
CA LEU A 8 1.54 5.62 -7.40
C LEU A 8 1.55 7.15 -7.55
N LYS A 9 0.57 7.86 -7.00
CA LYS A 9 0.56 9.34 -6.98
C LYS A 9 1.61 9.93 -6.04
N GLN A 10 2.18 9.13 -5.14
CA GLN A 10 3.19 9.58 -4.18
C GLN A 10 4.63 9.45 -4.71
N LYS A 11 4.84 8.95 -5.94
CA LYS A 11 6.17 8.68 -6.51
C LYS A 11 7.14 9.86 -6.48
N GLU A 12 6.63 11.07 -6.66
CA GLU A 12 7.43 12.30 -6.72
C GLU A 12 7.86 12.81 -5.33
N ARG A 13 7.33 12.24 -4.25
CA ARG A 13 7.77 12.61 -2.89
C ARG A 13 9.23 12.23 -2.68
N LYS A 14 9.95 13.11 -2.00
CA LYS A 14 11.36 12.92 -1.61
C LYS A 14 11.54 12.23 -0.25
N ASP A 15 10.46 11.77 0.36
CA ASP A 15 10.45 11.11 1.66
C ASP A 15 10.40 9.57 1.56
N SER A 16 10.30 8.91 2.71
CA SER A 16 10.22 7.45 2.82
C SER A 16 9.00 6.88 2.09
N VAL A 17 7.87 7.59 2.05
CA VAL A 17 6.66 7.18 1.33
C VAL A 17 6.88 7.25 -0.18
N GLY A 18 7.53 8.30 -0.68
CA GLY A 18 7.89 8.40 -2.09
C GLY A 18 8.91 7.35 -2.53
N THR A 19 9.87 7.03 -1.67
CA THR A 19 10.80 5.91 -1.89
C THR A 19 10.07 4.57 -1.96
N LEU A 20 9.13 4.32 -1.03
CA LEU A 20 8.29 3.13 -1.06
C LEU A 20 7.44 3.06 -2.33
N ALA A 21 6.86 4.18 -2.75
CA ALA A 21 6.04 4.26 -3.96
C ALA A 21 6.81 3.93 -5.23
N ARG A 22 8.08 4.34 -5.30
CA ARG A 22 9.00 3.97 -6.39
C ARG A 22 9.36 2.49 -6.34
N ALA A 23 9.72 1.97 -5.16
CA ALA A 23 10.08 0.57 -4.98
C ALA A 23 8.93 -0.41 -5.29
N LEU A 24 7.69 -0.02 -5.00
CA LEU A 24 6.49 -0.86 -5.19
C LEU A 24 5.73 -0.56 -6.49
N ALA A 25 6.22 0.34 -7.33
CA ALA A 25 5.55 0.77 -8.55
C ALA A 25 5.20 -0.40 -9.48
N ASP A 26 6.19 -1.26 -9.72
CA ASP A 26 6.10 -2.37 -10.67
C ASP A 26 5.65 -3.67 -10.01
N VAL A 27 5.46 -3.64 -8.69
CA VAL A 27 4.97 -4.79 -7.92
C VAL A 27 3.49 -4.99 -8.24
N ASP A 28 3.17 -6.18 -8.78
CA ASP A 28 1.79 -6.60 -8.95
C ASP A 28 1.33 -7.39 -7.71
N PRO A 29 0.49 -6.81 -6.83
CA PRO A 29 0.01 -7.49 -5.65
C PRO A 29 -0.87 -8.71 -5.99
N ARG A 30 -1.40 -8.83 -7.21
CA ARG A 30 -2.17 -10.00 -7.65
C ARG A 30 -1.28 -11.24 -7.81
N LYS A 31 0.02 -11.06 -8.05
CA LYS A 31 0.99 -12.16 -8.12
C LYS A 31 1.34 -12.70 -6.73
N PHE A 32 1.13 -11.91 -5.68
CA PHE A 32 1.41 -12.27 -4.29
C PHE A 32 0.16 -12.83 -3.60
N GLY A 33 -0.12 -14.10 -3.90
CA GLY A 33 -1.12 -14.91 -3.23
C GLY A 33 -2.36 -15.18 -4.08
N ARG A 34 -2.42 -16.39 -4.66
CA ARG A 34 -3.70 -17.08 -4.84
C ARG A 34 -4.15 -17.53 -3.46
N ASP A 35 -4.78 -16.65 -2.69
CA ASP A 35 -5.45 -17.11 -1.48
C ASP A 35 -6.65 -17.97 -1.93
N SER A 36 -6.47 -19.28 -1.77
CA SER A 36 -7.49 -20.30 -1.95
C SER A 36 -8.73 -19.92 -1.14
N ARG A 37 -9.84 -19.74 -1.86
CA ARG A 37 -11.23 -19.98 -1.43
C ARG A 37 -11.45 -19.89 0.09
N ARG A 38 -11.82 -18.70 0.60
CA ARG A 38 -12.90 -18.49 1.61
C ARG A 38 -12.94 -17.11 2.27
N ARG A 39 -11.92 -16.26 2.17
CA ARG A 39 -11.98 -14.86 2.67
C ARG A 39 -11.22 -13.94 1.73
N LYS A 40 -11.87 -12.90 1.17
CA LYS A 40 -11.18 -11.84 0.43
C LYS A 40 -10.09 -11.27 1.35
N PRO A 41 -8.80 -11.36 0.99
CA PRO A 41 -7.76 -10.71 1.77
C PRO A 41 -8.02 -9.20 1.78
N ASP A 42 -8.04 -8.60 2.95
CA ASP A 42 -7.98 -7.15 3.12
C ASP A 42 -6.79 -6.62 2.29
N GLU A 43 -7.01 -5.54 1.53
CA GLU A 43 -5.98 -4.89 0.72
C GLU A 43 -4.75 -4.56 1.57
N HIS A 44 -4.94 -4.16 2.84
CA HIS A 44 -3.86 -3.92 3.79
C HIS A 44 -2.99 -5.16 3.98
N ARG A 45 -3.62 -6.31 4.26
CA ARG A 45 -2.92 -7.55 4.58
C ARG A 45 -2.11 -8.08 3.40
N ARG A 46 -2.60 -7.90 2.18
CA ARG A 46 -1.88 -8.27 0.96
C ARG A 46 -0.62 -7.43 0.79
N TRP A 47 -0.73 -6.11 0.92
CA TRP A 47 0.43 -5.23 0.84
C TRP A 47 1.41 -5.44 1.99
N ALA A 48 0.93 -5.62 3.22
CA ALA A 48 1.78 -5.92 4.36
C ALA A 48 2.65 -7.17 4.11
N ARG A 49 2.08 -8.25 3.58
CA ARG A 49 2.86 -9.46 3.21
C ARG A 49 3.94 -9.18 2.17
N ILE A 50 3.67 -8.31 1.19
CA ILE A 50 4.65 -7.96 0.15
C ILE A 50 5.82 -7.20 0.78
N VAL A 51 5.50 -6.18 1.58
CA VAL A 51 6.50 -5.31 2.20
C VAL A 51 7.32 -6.07 3.25
N THR A 52 6.71 -6.99 4.01
CA THR A 52 7.46 -7.80 4.99
C THR A 52 8.30 -8.91 4.36
N ARG A 53 7.91 -9.43 3.19
CA ARG A 53 8.64 -10.53 2.53
C ARG A 53 9.80 -10.06 1.65
N TYR A 54 9.67 -8.89 1.03
CA TYR A 54 10.66 -8.38 0.06
C TYR A 54 11.24 -7.02 0.43
N GLY A 55 10.73 -6.38 1.48
CA GLY A 55 11.17 -5.07 1.92
C GLY A 55 12.14 -5.11 3.09
N THR A 56 12.75 -3.95 3.36
CA THR A 56 13.56 -3.70 4.55
C THR A 56 12.67 -3.22 5.70
N MET A 57 13.20 -3.14 6.94
CA MET A 57 12.48 -2.49 8.04
C MET A 57 12.05 -1.06 7.70
N ALA A 58 12.86 -0.32 6.93
CA ALA A 58 12.51 1.02 6.46
C ALA A 58 11.28 1.01 5.53
N HIS A 59 11.13 0.00 4.67
CA HIS A 59 9.94 -0.15 3.84
C HIS A 59 8.69 -0.47 4.67
N VAL A 60 8.81 -1.27 5.75
CA VAL A 60 7.69 -1.55 6.66
C VAL A 60 7.22 -0.28 7.37
N GLN A 61 8.15 0.54 7.88
CA GLN A 61 7.83 1.81 8.52
C GLN A 61 7.16 2.79 7.54
N ALA A 62 7.73 2.93 6.34
CA ALA A 62 7.15 3.75 5.27
C ALA A 62 5.75 3.26 4.88
N PHE A 63 5.52 1.95 4.84
CA PHE A 63 4.23 1.36 4.52
C PHE A 63 3.18 1.70 5.58
N ASN A 64 3.51 1.57 6.86
CA ASN A 64 2.58 1.93 7.95
C ASN A 64 2.21 3.42 7.94
N GLN A 65 3.17 4.29 7.58
CA GLN A 65 2.89 5.71 7.38
C GLN A 65 1.98 5.95 6.17
N ALA A 66 2.34 5.39 5.01
CA ALA A 66 1.59 5.49 3.77
C ALA A 66 0.13 5.00 3.94
N TRP A 67 -0.05 3.87 4.63
CA TRP A 67 -1.38 3.30 4.87
C TRP A 67 -2.25 4.21 5.74
N ARG A 68 -1.66 4.82 6.78
CA ARG A 68 -2.37 5.77 7.65
C ARG A 68 -2.84 7.00 6.90
N GLU A 69 -1.97 7.55 6.04
CA GLU A 69 -2.32 8.69 5.18
C GLU A 69 -3.42 8.32 4.18
N PHE A 70 -3.32 7.14 3.56
CA PHE A 70 -4.34 6.59 2.66
C PHE A 70 -5.69 6.34 3.33
N SER A 71 -5.72 5.89 4.59
CA SER A 71 -6.97 5.70 5.33
C SER A 71 -7.65 7.04 5.64
N LYS A 72 -6.87 8.07 6.01
CA LYS A 72 -7.39 9.43 6.24
C LYS A 72 -8.00 10.03 4.97
N THR A 73 -7.20 10.08 3.91
CA THR A 73 -7.60 9.69 2.55
C THR A 73 -9.06 9.36 2.26
N GLN A 74 -9.38 8.08 2.46
CA GLN A 74 -10.69 7.51 2.17
C GLN A 74 -11.77 8.06 3.11
N ALA A 75 -11.48 8.21 4.41
CA ALA A 75 -12.43 8.71 5.39
C ALA A 75 -12.89 10.15 5.12
N SER A 76 -11.99 11.01 4.64
CA SER A 76 -12.35 12.38 4.24
C SER A 76 -13.24 12.41 3.00
N ARG A 77 -13.07 11.45 2.08
CA ARG A 77 -13.90 11.33 0.87
C ARG A 77 -15.32 10.85 1.17
N GLU A 78 -15.50 10.00 2.17
CA GLU A 78 -16.83 9.54 2.61
C GLU A 78 -17.64 10.64 3.32
N LYS A 79 -16.99 11.65 3.91
CA LYS A 79 -17.69 12.77 4.57
C LYS A 79 -18.21 13.85 3.62
N THR A 80 -17.92 13.76 2.31
CA THR A 80 -18.33 14.75 1.30
C THR A 80 -19.25 14.18 0.23
N ALA A 81 -19.73 12.95 0.40
CA ALA A 81 -20.69 12.27 -0.45
C ALA A 81 -22.03 12.13 0.26
#